data_AF-A0A1W6JYA3-F1
#
_entry.id   AF-A0A1W6JYA3-F1
#
_cell.length_a   1.000
_cell.length_b   1.000
_cell.length_c   1.000
_cell.angle_alpha   90.00
_cell.angle_beta   90.00
_cell.angle_gamma   90.00
#
_symmetry.space_group_name_H-M   'P 1'
#
loop_
_entity.id
_entity.type
_entity.pdbx_description
1 polymer ?
#
loop_
_entity_poly.entity_id
_entity_poly.type
_entity_poly.pdbx_seq_one_letter_code
_entity_poly.pdbx_strand_id
1 'polypeptide(L)'
;MNFLKVGNFVSLVASLIILSALILLYINGINYAYSTVFQLIIWIIWILAIPSFLSYHKANLNKSFLMNYCAILAIVITFFGLIFLHLGEFTGIEIIFLGYILEPIAGISIFLTVWKISYIYDLMFFLGAIVFTAGLPLFLFNLGIISIIGDIVKMIGIIGLLSTNQKIVK
;
A
#
# COMPACT_ATOMS: atom_id res chain seq x y z
N MET A 1 -12.39 -9.43 -18.09
CA MET A 1 -11.28 -8.57 -17.68
C MET A 1 -10.62 -9.19 -16.45
N ASN A 2 -9.29 -9.26 -16.40
CA ASN A 2 -8.61 -9.88 -15.27
C ASN A 2 -8.46 -8.85 -14.14
N PHE A 3 -9.44 -8.80 -13.23
CA PHE A 3 -9.48 -7.85 -12.13
C PHE A 3 -8.25 -7.93 -11.22
N LEU A 4 -7.60 -9.09 -11.10
CA LEU A 4 -6.37 -9.22 -10.34
C LEU A 4 -5.21 -8.44 -11.00
N LYS A 5 -5.05 -8.55 -12.33
CA LYS A 5 -4.03 -7.78 -13.07
C LYS A 5 -4.27 -6.29 -12.99
N VAL A 6 -5.53 -5.86 -13.08
CA VAL A 6 -5.89 -4.43 -12.98
C VAL A 6 -5.59 -3.91 -11.58
N GLY A 7 -5.93 -4.67 -10.53
CA GLY A 7 -5.60 -4.32 -9.15
C GLY A 7 -4.09 -4.17 -8.96
N ASN A 8 -3.32 -5.16 -9.42
CA ASN A 8 -1.85 -5.14 -9.38
C ASN A 8 -1.26 -3.95 -10.13
N PHE A 9 -1.80 -3.60 -11.29
CA PHE A 9 -1.33 -2.45 -12.07
C PHE A 9 -1.56 -1.13 -11.32
N VAL A 10 -2.75 -0.93 -10.75
CA VAL A 10 -3.04 0.26 -9.93
C VAL A 10 -2.14 0.29 -8.70
N SER A 11 -1.92 -0.85 -8.04
CA SER A 11 -1.00 -0.96 -6.90
C SER A 11 0.45 -0.61 -7.28
N LEU A 12 0.91 -0.95 -8.49
CA LEU A 12 2.23 -0.58 -8.98
C LEU A 12 2.35 0.95 -9.14
N VAL A 13 1.35 1.57 -9.76
CA VAL A 13 1.31 3.04 -9.93
C VAL A 13 1.30 3.73 -8.56
N ALA A 14 0.48 3.25 -7.62
CA ALA A 14 0.46 3.78 -6.26
C ALA A 14 1.82 3.62 -5.58
N SER A 15 2.48 2.47 -5.73
CA SER A 15 3.81 2.22 -5.12
C SER A 15 4.88 3.15 -5.69
N LEU A 16 4.88 3.46 -6.99
CA LEU A 16 5.80 4.45 -7.57
C LEU A 16 5.64 5.85 -6.94
N ILE A 17 4.39 6.24 -6.68
CA ILE A 17 4.08 7.53 -6.05
C ILE A 17 4.44 7.50 -4.56
N ILE A 18 4.16 6.40 -3.86
CA ILE A 18 4.58 6.16 -2.46
C ILE A 18 6.09 6.26 -2.35
N LEU A 19 6.85 5.56 -3.19
CA LEU A 19 8.32 5.62 -3.19
C LEU A 19 8.83 7.06 -3.30
N SER A 20 8.23 7.84 -4.20
CA SER A 20 8.58 9.26 -4.39
C SER A 20 8.27 10.07 -3.11
N ALA A 21 7.11 9.83 -2.49
CA ALA A 21 6.74 10.46 -1.22
C ALA A 21 7.72 10.10 -0.09
N LEU A 22 8.07 8.82 0.05
CA LEU A 22 8.99 8.33 1.08
C LEU A 22 10.39 8.93 0.92
N ILE A 23 10.89 9.05 -0.32
CA ILE A 23 12.19 9.68 -0.59
C ILE A 23 12.16 11.16 -0.21
N LEU A 24 11.10 11.89 -0.58
CA LEU A 24 10.94 13.29 -0.18
C LEU A 24 10.88 13.46 1.34
N LEU A 25 10.14 12.58 2.03
CA LEU A 25 10.05 12.57 3.49
C LEU A 25 11.40 12.23 4.15
N TYR A 26 12.17 11.33 3.55
CA TYR A 26 13.49 10.93 4.05
C TYR A 26 14.52 12.06 3.93
N ILE A 27 14.50 12.80 2.82
CA ILE A 27 15.43 13.92 2.57
C ILE A 27 15.06 15.14 3.42
N ASN A 28 13.77 15.47 3.52
CA ASN A 28 13.31 16.71 4.17
C ASN A 28 12.89 16.53 5.64
N GLY A 29 12.88 15.29 6.14
CA GLY A 29 12.46 14.93 7.49
C GLY A 29 10.94 14.85 7.66
N ILE A 30 10.49 14.32 8.81
CA ILE A 30 9.07 14.01 9.08
C ILE A 30 8.16 15.25 9.01
N ASN A 31 8.67 16.44 9.35
CA ASN A 31 7.91 17.69 9.26
C ASN A 31 7.51 18.06 7.83
N TYR A 32 8.17 17.48 6.82
CA TYR A 32 7.77 17.65 5.42
C TYR A 32 6.38 17.06 5.14
N ALA A 33 5.87 16.16 6.00
CA ALA A 33 4.52 15.62 5.91
C ALA A 33 3.43 16.71 5.92
N TYR A 34 3.70 17.86 6.54
CA TYR A 34 2.78 19.00 6.58
C TYR A 34 2.88 19.92 5.36
N SER A 35 3.84 19.70 4.46
CA SER A 35 3.97 20.51 3.26
C SER A 35 2.81 20.25 2.29
N THR A 36 2.34 21.30 1.60
CA THR A 36 1.27 21.18 0.60
C THR A 36 1.61 20.14 -0.48
N VAL A 37 2.87 20.10 -0.90
CA VAL A 37 3.35 19.13 -1.91
C VAL A 37 3.18 17.71 -1.42
N PHE A 38 3.64 17.41 -0.19
CA PHE A 38 3.50 16.06 0.37
C PHE A 38 2.04 15.67 0.57
N GLN A 39 1.21 16.58 1.11
CA GLN A 39 -0.21 16.31 1.31
C GLN A 39 -0.92 16.01 0.00
N LEU A 40 -0.65 16.75 -1.08
CA LEU A 40 -1.19 16.47 -2.41
C LEU A 40 -0.81 15.06 -2.89
N ILE A 41 0.45 14.64 -2.66
CA ILE A 41 0.92 13.30 -3.02
C ILE A 41 0.14 12.22 -2.25
N ILE A 42 -0.02 12.37 -0.93
CA ILE A 42 -0.76 11.38 -0.13
C ILE A 42 -2.25 11.34 -0.49
N TRP A 43 -2.87 12.48 -0.82
CA TRP A 43 -4.23 12.51 -1.36
C TRP A 43 -4.37 11.72 -2.67
N ILE A 44 -3.41 11.87 -3.59
CA ILE A 44 -3.39 11.09 -4.84
C ILE A 44 -3.27 9.59 -4.54
N ILE A 45 -2.38 9.20 -3.62
CA ILE A 45 -2.22 7.81 -3.20
C ILE A 45 -3.54 7.26 -2.63
N TRP A 46 -4.20 8.02 -1.76
CA TRP A 46 -5.49 7.64 -1.19
C TRP A 46 -6.57 7.47 -2.25
N ILE A 47 -6.65 8.37 -3.24
CA ILE A 47 -7.59 8.22 -4.36
C ILE A 47 -7.33 6.93 -5.15
N LEU A 48 -6.05 6.56 -5.36
CA LEU A 48 -5.68 5.32 -6.05
C LEU A 48 -6.02 4.05 -5.27
N ALA A 49 -6.16 4.13 -3.94
CA ALA A 49 -6.57 2.99 -3.13
C ALA A 49 -7.99 2.51 -3.50
N ILE A 50 -8.89 3.41 -3.90
CA ILE A 50 -10.27 3.10 -4.28
C ILE A 50 -10.35 2.18 -5.52
N PRO A 51 -9.81 2.53 -6.71
CA PRO A 51 -9.86 1.66 -7.86
C PRO A 51 -9.07 0.36 -7.65
N SER A 52 -7.98 0.38 -6.86
CA SER A 52 -7.25 -0.83 -6.48
C SER A 52 -8.14 -1.79 -5.69
N PHE A 53 -8.79 -1.29 -4.62
CA PHE A 53 -9.74 -2.03 -3.81
C PHE A 53 -10.89 -2.59 -4.66
N LEU A 54 -11.55 -1.76 -5.48
CA LEU A 54 -12.67 -2.20 -6.31
C LEU A 54 -12.28 -3.33 -7.26
N SER A 55 -11.04 -3.31 -7.76
CA SER A 55 -10.52 -4.36 -8.61
C SER A 55 -10.27 -5.65 -7.81
N TYR A 56 -9.62 -5.57 -6.64
CA TYR A 56 -9.39 -6.75 -5.80
C TYR A 56 -10.68 -7.35 -5.22
N HIS A 57 -11.66 -6.52 -4.88
CA HIS A 57 -12.97 -6.97 -4.44
C HIS A 57 -13.69 -7.82 -5.50
N LYS A 58 -13.52 -7.46 -6.78
CA LYS A 58 -14.08 -8.19 -7.93
C LYS A 58 -13.22 -9.36 -8.37
N ALA A 59 -11.97 -9.44 -7.93
CA ALA A 59 -11.14 -10.62 -8.11
C ALA A 59 -11.66 -11.69 -7.13
N ASN A 60 -11.89 -12.92 -7.60
CA ASN A 60 -12.33 -14.03 -6.76
C ASN A 60 -11.20 -14.47 -5.81
N LEU A 61 -10.87 -13.65 -4.81
CA LEU A 61 -9.77 -13.87 -3.89
C LEU A 61 -10.13 -14.91 -2.82
N ASN A 62 -9.15 -15.70 -2.43
CA ASN A 62 -9.21 -16.54 -1.24
C ASN A 62 -9.36 -15.67 0.00
N LYS A 63 -10.24 -16.08 0.93
CA LYS A 63 -10.57 -15.31 2.14
C LYS A 63 -10.92 -13.85 1.82
N SER A 64 -11.78 -13.61 0.82
CA SER A 64 -12.16 -12.27 0.35
C SER A 64 -12.71 -11.34 1.44
N PHE A 65 -13.19 -11.88 2.56
CA PHE A 65 -13.60 -11.07 3.71
C PHE A 65 -12.48 -10.17 4.25
N LEU A 66 -11.21 -10.60 4.24
CA LEU A 66 -10.09 -9.75 4.71
C LEU A 66 -9.94 -8.53 3.81
N MET A 67 -9.94 -8.73 2.48
CA MET A 67 -9.98 -7.62 1.52
C MET A 67 -11.20 -6.72 1.73
N ASN A 68 -12.39 -7.30 1.91
CA ASN A 68 -13.63 -6.53 1.97
C ASN A 68 -13.78 -5.70 3.24
N TYR A 69 -13.24 -6.14 4.38
CA TYR A 69 -13.34 -5.40 5.63
C TYR A 69 -12.08 -4.56 5.90
N CYS A 70 -10.89 -5.18 5.83
CA CYS A 70 -9.65 -4.49 6.21
C CYS A 70 -9.30 -3.38 5.20
N ALA A 71 -9.50 -3.57 3.89
CA ALA A 71 -9.20 -2.51 2.93
C ALA A 71 -10.17 -1.33 3.06
N ILE A 72 -11.47 -1.58 3.31
CA ILE A 72 -12.44 -0.51 3.54
C ILE A 72 -12.07 0.27 4.81
N LEU A 73 -11.77 -0.43 5.90
CA LEU A 73 -11.34 0.22 7.14
C LEU A 73 -10.05 1.01 6.95
N ALA A 74 -9.06 0.48 6.19
CA ALA A 74 -7.83 1.20 5.85
C ALA A 74 -8.15 2.52 5.13
N ILE A 75 -8.99 2.49 4.09
CA ILE A 75 -9.39 3.67 3.30
C ILE A 75 -10.10 4.70 4.20
N VAL A 76 -11.02 4.27 5.06
CA VAL A 76 -11.77 5.17 5.94
C VAL A 76 -10.86 5.79 6.99
N ILE A 77 -10.02 4.99 7.65
CA ILE A 77 -9.10 5.47 8.69
C ILE A 77 -8.09 6.45 8.08
N THR A 78 -7.46 6.09 6.96
CA THR A 78 -6.51 6.97 6.27
C THR A 78 -7.15 8.27 5.78
N PHE A 79 -8.43 8.26 5.38
CA PHE A 79 -9.16 9.48 5.03
C PHE A 79 -9.27 10.44 6.22
N PHE A 80 -9.66 9.96 7.40
CA PHE A 80 -9.69 10.79 8.59
C PHE A 80 -8.29 11.30 8.95
N GLY A 81 -7.27 10.45 8.88
CA GLY A 81 -5.90 10.86 9.12
C GLY A 81 -5.42 11.96 8.17
N LEU A 82 -5.83 11.92 6.90
CA LEU A 82 -5.54 12.97 5.93
C LEU A 82 -6.21 14.31 6.28
N ILE A 83 -7.45 14.28 6.78
CA ILE A 83 -8.12 15.50 7.26
C ILE A 83 -7.35 16.11 8.43
N PHE A 84 -7.00 15.31 9.44
CA PHE A 84 -6.21 15.77 10.59
C PHE A 84 -4.83 16.29 10.19
N LEU A 85 -4.16 15.61 9.26
CA LEU A 85 -2.87 16.06 8.73
C LEU A 85 -2.99 17.42 8.01
N HIS A 86 -4.07 17.63 7.25
CA HIS A 86 -4.34 18.89 6.57
C HIS A 86 -4.61 20.04 7.54
N LEU A 87 -5.19 19.75 8.71
CA LEU A 87 -5.35 20.70 9.81
C LEU A 87 -4.03 20.99 10.55
N GLY A 88 -2.94 20.33 10.18
CA GLY A 88 -1.63 20.51 10.80
C GLY A 88 -1.42 19.69 12.08
N GLU A 89 -2.29 18.72 12.36
CA GLU A 89 -2.18 17.89 13.57
C GLU A 89 -1.34 16.63 13.33
N PHE A 90 -0.38 16.37 14.24
CA PHE A 90 0.48 15.19 14.17
C PHE A 90 -0.29 13.87 14.30
N THR A 91 -1.40 13.88 15.04
CA THR A 91 -2.39 12.79 15.11
C THR A 91 -2.84 12.33 13.73
N GLY A 92 -2.83 13.20 12.71
CA GLY A 92 -3.09 12.81 11.32
C GLY A 92 -2.11 11.76 10.80
N ILE A 93 -0.81 11.90 11.09
CA ILE A 93 0.23 10.93 10.71
C ILE A 93 0.00 9.59 11.41
N GLU A 94 -0.31 9.62 12.71
CA GLU A 94 -0.57 8.43 13.51
C GLU A 94 -1.79 7.65 13.01
N ILE A 95 -2.88 8.36 12.68
CA ILE A 95 -4.09 7.76 12.13
C ILE A 95 -3.83 7.18 10.73
N ILE A 96 -3.09 7.88 9.88
CA ILE A 96 -2.68 7.34 8.57
C ILE A 96 -1.91 6.02 8.76
N PHE A 97 -0.95 5.98 9.68
CA PHE A 97 -0.20 4.78 9.99
C PHE A 97 -1.09 3.63 10.46
N LEU A 98 -2.06 3.90 11.35
CA LEU A 98 -3.04 2.88 11.79
C LEU A 98 -3.83 2.30 10.61
N GLY A 99 -4.19 3.12 9.63
CA GLY A 99 -4.81 2.67 8.39
C GLY A 99 -3.90 1.75 7.59
N TYR A 100 -2.61 2.10 7.43
CA TYR A 100 -1.63 1.28 6.71
C TYR A 100 -1.39 -0.10 7.35
N ILE A 101 -1.53 -0.26 8.68
CA ILE A 101 -1.43 -1.58 9.34
C ILE A 101 -2.46 -2.59 8.79
N LEU A 102 -3.63 -2.10 8.35
CA LEU A 102 -4.68 -2.95 7.80
C LEU A 102 -4.40 -3.41 6.36
N GLU A 103 -3.51 -2.72 5.63
CA GLU A 103 -3.21 -3.07 4.24
C GLU A 103 -2.53 -4.44 4.09
N PRO A 104 -1.46 -4.79 4.84
CA PRO A 104 -0.92 -6.15 4.82
C PRO A 104 -1.95 -7.21 5.19
N ILE A 105 -2.88 -6.90 6.11
CA ILE A 105 -3.94 -7.83 6.51
C ILE A 105 -4.89 -8.09 5.34
N ALA A 106 -5.32 -7.05 4.62
CA ALA A 106 -6.07 -7.19 3.37
C ALA A 106 -5.26 -7.95 2.30
N GLY A 107 -3.95 -7.70 2.24
CA GLY A 107 -3.00 -8.35 1.34
C GLY A 107 -2.89 -9.87 1.53
N ILE A 108 -3.26 -10.42 2.69
CA ILE A 108 -3.32 -11.88 2.91
C ILE A 108 -4.26 -12.54 1.89
N SER A 109 -5.39 -11.92 1.55
CA SER A 109 -6.30 -12.46 0.53
C SER A 109 -5.63 -12.58 -0.83
N ILE A 110 -4.82 -11.57 -1.20
CA ILE A 110 -4.08 -11.58 -2.46
C ILE A 110 -3.03 -12.69 -2.41
N PHE A 111 -2.23 -12.73 -1.35
CA PHE A 111 -1.19 -13.73 -1.15
C PHE A 111 -1.73 -15.16 -1.29
N LEU A 112 -2.77 -15.51 -0.53
CA LEU A 112 -3.36 -16.85 -0.59
C LEU A 112 -3.94 -17.21 -1.98
N THR A 113 -4.29 -16.21 -2.78
CA THR A 113 -4.79 -16.40 -4.15
C THR A 113 -3.66 -16.59 -5.14
N VAL A 114 -2.60 -15.79 -5.01
CA VAL A 114 -1.54 -15.65 -6.01
C VAL A 114 -0.34 -16.58 -5.74
N TRP A 115 -0.19 -17.09 -4.52
CA TRP A 115 0.91 -18.01 -4.18
C TRP A 115 0.93 -19.28 -5.05
N LYS A 116 -0.23 -19.68 -5.61
CA LYS A 116 -0.39 -20.82 -6.51
C LYS A 116 0.10 -20.53 -7.93
N ILE A 117 0.25 -19.24 -8.27
CA ILE A 117 0.64 -18.75 -9.60
C ILE A 117 2.14 -18.48 -9.63
N SER A 118 2.66 -17.70 -8.66
CA SER A 118 4.08 -17.43 -8.52
C SER A 118 4.43 -17.13 -7.07
N TYR A 119 4.97 -18.14 -6.37
CA TYR A 119 5.31 -18.04 -4.96
C TYR A 119 6.33 -16.93 -4.65
N ILE A 120 7.40 -16.83 -5.45
CA ILE A 120 8.49 -15.88 -5.19
C ILE A 120 7.99 -14.44 -5.29
N TYR A 121 7.31 -14.09 -6.37
CA TYR A 121 6.84 -12.72 -6.59
C TYR A 121 5.73 -12.32 -5.62
N ASP A 122 4.87 -13.27 -5.25
CA ASP A 122 3.84 -13.05 -4.25
C ASP A 122 4.42 -12.88 -2.84
N LEU A 123 5.44 -13.67 -2.49
CA LEU A 123 6.18 -13.51 -1.23
C LEU A 123 6.90 -12.15 -1.16
N MET A 124 7.55 -11.73 -2.25
CA MET A 124 8.18 -10.41 -2.33
C MET A 124 7.16 -9.28 -2.20
N PHE A 125 6.03 -9.39 -2.88
CA PHE A 125 4.95 -8.42 -2.78
C PHE A 125 4.43 -8.31 -1.33
N PHE A 126 4.12 -9.46 -0.71
CA PHE A 126 3.54 -9.51 0.63
C PHE A 126 4.53 -9.07 1.73
N LEU A 127 5.74 -9.66 1.76
CA LEU A 127 6.75 -9.29 2.76
C LEU A 127 7.24 -7.86 2.55
N GLY A 128 7.37 -7.41 1.30
CA GLY A 128 7.68 -6.01 0.99
C GLY A 128 6.65 -5.06 1.59
N ALA A 129 5.36 -5.37 1.47
CA ALA A 129 4.28 -4.58 2.08
C ALA A 129 4.35 -4.56 3.63
N ILE A 130 4.69 -5.69 4.26
CA ILE A 130 4.89 -5.75 5.72
C ILE A 130 6.06 -4.87 6.14
N VAL A 131 7.22 -5.01 5.46
CA VAL A 131 8.43 -4.23 5.78
C VAL A 131 8.20 -2.73 5.54
N PHE A 132 7.53 -2.38 4.43
CA PHE A 132 7.12 -1.01 4.14
C PHE A 132 6.32 -0.42 5.30
N THR A 133 5.28 -1.13 5.73
CA THR A 133 4.36 -0.69 6.79
C THR A 133 5.06 -0.58 8.13
N ALA A 134 5.84 -1.60 8.52
CA ALA A 134 6.61 -1.60 9.75
C ALA A 134 7.70 -0.51 9.77
N GLY A 135 8.19 -0.10 8.59
CA GLY A 135 9.18 0.96 8.44
C GLY A 135 8.62 2.39 8.55
N LEU A 136 7.31 2.60 8.34
CA LEU A 136 6.69 3.94 8.43
C LEU A 136 6.94 4.66 9.79
N PRO A 137 6.71 4.04 10.96
CA PRO A 137 6.96 4.70 12.24
C PRO A 137 8.45 4.97 12.48
N LEU A 138 9.34 4.26 11.78
CA LEU A 138 10.78 4.41 11.91
C LEU A 138 11.32 5.73 11.32
N PHE A 139 10.51 6.48 10.57
CA PHE A 139 10.82 7.87 10.21
C PHE A 139 11.02 8.77 11.44
N LEU A 140 10.38 8.46 12.58
CA LEU A 140 10.58 9.19 13.84
C LEU A 140 11.97 8.98 14.45
N PHE A 141 12.66 7.92 14.03
CA PHE A 141 13.97 7.50 14.54
C PHE A 141 15.06 7.55 13.46
N ASN A 142 14.86 8.31 12.37
CA ASN A 142 15.77 8.41 11.23
C ASN A 142 16.08 7.07 10.52
N LEU A 143 15.18 6.10 10.64
CA LEU A 143 15.29 4.77 10.03
C LEU A 143 14.25 4.56 8.92
N GLY A 144 13.72 5.65 8.34
CA GLY A 144 12.72 5.63 7.26
C GLY A 144 13.18 4.91 5.98
N ILE A 145 14.48 4.69 5.81
CA ILE A 145 15.06 3.87 4.74
C ILE A 145 14.48 2.44 4.70
N ILE A 146 14.05 1.89 5.84
CA ILE A 146 13.43 0.56 5.92
C ILE A 146 12.11 0.53 5.15
N SER A 147 11.29 1.59 5.27
CA SER A 147 10.03 1.70 4.54
C SER A 147 10.26 1.78 3.03
N ILE A 148 11.28 2.56 2.61
CA ILE A 148 11.69 2.69 1.21
C ILE A 148 12.11 1.33 0.63
N ILE A 149 12.96 0.58 1.34
CA ILE A 149 13.39 -0.76 0.90
C ILE A 149 12.19 -1.70 0.79
N GLY A 150 11.29 -1.68 1.77
CA GLY A 150 10.06 -2.47 1.74
C GLY A 150 9.21 -2.17 0.50
N ASP A 151 9.04 -0.90 0.16
CA ASP A 151 8.26 -0.47 -1.00
C ASP A 151 8.90 -0.90 -2.33
N ILE A 152 10.24 -0.83 -2.43
CA ILE A 152 10.99 -1.34 -3.59
C ILE A 152 10.81 -2.86 -3.76
N VAL A 153 10.95 -3.64 -2.68
CA VAL A 153 10.77 -5.10 -2.73
C VAL A 153 9.33 -5.45 -3.12
N LYS A 154 8.35 -4.72 -2.55
CA LYS A 154 6.93 -4.85 -2.90
C LYS A 154 6.72 -4.60 -4.40
N MET A 155 7.29 -3.53 -4.94
CA MET A 155 7.20 -3.19 -6.37
C MET A 155 7.79 -4.29 -7.27
N ILE A 156 8.96 -4.83 -6.93
CA ILE A 156 9.57 -5.92 -7.71
C ILE A 156 8.63 -7.14 -7.73
N GLY A 157 8.01 -7.46 -6.59
CA GLY A 157 6.96 -8.48 -6.51
C GLY A 157 5.80 -8.21 -7.47
N ILE A 158 5.23 -7.00 -7.45
CA ILE A 158 4.12 -6.62 -8.35
C ILE A 158 4.52 -6.74 -9.83
N ILE A 159 5.71 -6.27 -10.22
CA ILE A 159 6.20 -6.34 -11.60
C ILE A 159 6.32 -7.81 -12.05
N GLY A 160 6.89 -8.68 -11.22
CA GLY A 160 6.97 -10.11 -11.51
C GLY A 160 5.60 -10.77 -11.64
N LEU A 161 4.66 -10.41 -10.76
CA LEU A 161 3.28 -10.87 -10.83
C LEU A 161 2.59 -10.45 -12.12
N LEU A 162 2.73 -9.19 -12.54
CA LEU A 162 2.14 -8.67 -13.78
C LEU A 162 2.72 -9.34 -15.03
N SER A 163 4.00 -9.70 -14.97
CA SER A 163 4.72 -10.42 -16.04
C SER A 163 4.31 -11.89 -16.13
N THR A 164 3.71 -12.44 -15.08
CA THR A 164 3.22 -13.82 -15.05
C THR A 164 1.80 -13.92 -15.64
N ASN A 165 1.48 -15.07 -16.23
CA ASN A 165 0.15 -15.29 -16.80
C ASN A 165 -0.87 -15.58 -15.68
N GLN A 166 -1.40 -14.51 -15.06
CA GLN A 166 -2.35 -14.60 -13.94
C GLN A 166 -3.73 -15.15 -14.35
N LYS A 167 -3.85 -16.42 -14.76
CA LYS A 167 -5.16 -17.07 -14.86
C LYS A 167 -5.49 -17.68 -13.51
N ILE A 168 -6.57 -17.23 -12.88
CA ILE A 168 -7.09 -17.86 -11.66
C ILE A 168 -7.59 -19.25 -12.08
N VAL A 169 -6.81 -20.29 -11.79
CA VAL A 169 -7.23 -21.67 -11.94
C VAL A 169 -8.12 -21.98 -10.74
N LYS A 170 -9.42 -22.15 -11.01
CA LYS A 170 -10.37 -22.66 -10.01
C LYS A 170 -10.19 -24.15 -9.86
#